data_AF-A0AAV4N223-F1
#
_entry.id   AF-A0AAV4N223-F1
#
_cell.length_a   1.000
_cell.length_b   1.000
_cell.length_c   1.000
_cell.angle_alpha   90.00
_cell.angle_beta   90.00
_cell.angle_gamma   90.00
#
_symmetry.space_group_name_H-M   'P 1'
#
loop_
_entity.id
_entity.type
_entity.pdbx_description
1 polymer ?
#
loop_
_entity_poly.entity_id
_entity_poly.type
_entity_poly.pdbx_seq_one_letter_code
_entity_poly.pdbx_strand_id
1 'polypeptide(L)'
;MFIGLLSVRCLKQHFDWCTSKGIVIFRHQKRFHFYPYRMASKFQFTTLPKDEKLAESFDVFLCNGFNLPSFAISFLKEEYDTYQAREDDIYVISYPKTGTTWLQEIVYLIHSNIDINSALNIDLNQRFPYIEHSRTNFNDVKNMDSPRLLKTHLPYSCLPQDIIQKQCKIIYITRNPRDVAVSYYHFACMLKETQYKGTFEQFFQRFLLDRPTYSPFLLHNLEFWNQRNDKNILFLSYEDLKIDLVGNLKKIAEFLNRKLNPEELNAIKEHCEFKNMSKHKTTALSEDSAVDKKASSFYRKGQVGDWKNYFTEEMLKKLDEKVEKVLKGSGLQYTYEI
;
A
#
# COMPACT_ATOMS: atom_id res chain seq x y z
N MET A 1 -11.63 58.35 33.66
CA MET A 1 -12.41 57.28 34.32
C MET A 1 -12.59 56.18 33.27
N PHE A 2 -11.54 55.39 33.03
CA PHE A 2 -11.36 54.00 33.50
C PHE A 2 -12.39 53.01 32.93
N ILE A 3 -11.93 52.12 32.04
CA ILE A 3 -11.92 50.63 32.05
C ILE A 3 -11.21 50.27 30.72
N GLY A 4 -10.13 49.49 30.58
CA GLY A 4 -9.41 48.57 31.46
C GLY A 4 -8.79 47.49 30.55
N LEU A 5 -7.51 47.65 30.18
CA LEU A 5 -6.70 46.69 29.42
C LEU A 5 -6.55 45.36 30.18
N LEU A 6 -6.70 44.22 29.49
CA LEU A 6 -6.23 42.92 29.97
C LEU A 6 -5.41 42.19 28.90
N SER A 7 -4.09 42.40 29.03
CA SER A 7 -2.98 41.45 28.90
C SER A 7 -3.18 40.17 28.06
N VAL A 8 -2.44 40.14 26.96
CA VAL A 8 -1.88 38.94 26.32
C VAL A 8 -0.99 38.20 27.34
N ARG A 9 -1.29 36.94 27.62
CA ARG A 9 -0.36 36.01 28.28
C ARG A 9 0.01 34.88 27.34
N CYS A 10 1.28 34.93 26.95
CA CYS A 10 2.04 33.92 26.23
C CYS A 10 2.15 32.65 27.08
N LEU A 11 1.72 31.51 26.55
CA LEU A 11 2.09 30.19 27.07
C LEU A 11 3.00 29.52 26.04
N LYS A 12 4.30 29.79 26.18
CA LYS A 12 5.36 28.90 25.69
C LYS A 12 5.25 27.60 26.48
N GLN A 13 4.95 26.49 25.81
CA GLN A 13 5.33 25.17 26.33
C GLN A 13 6.52 24.68 25.53
N HIS A 14 7.62 24.51 26.27
CA HIS A 14 8.89 23.95 25.86
C HIS A 14 8.69 22.51 25.37
N PHE A 15 9.22 22.20 24.18
CA PHE A 15 9.45 20.82 23.75
C PHE A 15 10.92 20.48 24.06
N ASP A 16 11.16 19.84 25.20
CA ASP A 16 12.43 19.20 25.48
C ASP A 16 12.46 17.84 24.76
N TRP A 17 13.33 17.76 23.76
CA TRP A 17 13.71 16.51 23.11
C TRP A 17 14.73 15.79 23.99
N CYS A 18 14.29 14.80 24.77
CA CYS A 18 15.18 13.83 25.39
C CYS A 18 15.12 12.50 24.63
N THR A 19 16.18 12.23 23.88
CA THR A 19 16.52 10.93 23.31
C THR A 19 16.93 9.96 24.43
N SER A 20 16.04 9.03 24.82
CA SER A 20 16.45 7.71 25.32
C SER A 20 15.25 6.76 25.45
N LYS A 21 15.38 5.58 24.84
CA LYS A 21 14.63 4.34 25.09
C LYS A 21 13.09 4.38 24.98
N GLY A 22 12.58 3.75 23.92
CA GLY A 22 11.38 2.90 24.02
C GLY A 22 10.05 3.51 23.53
N ILE A 23 9.50 2.85 22.51
CA ILE A 23 8.07 2.57 22.31
C ILE A 23 7.10 3.68 22.77
N VAL A 24 6.58 4.45 21.81
CA VAL A 24 5.39 5.27 22.03
C VAL A 24 4.17 4.32 22.13
N ILE A 25 3.76 4.02 23.37
CA ILE A 25 2.51 3.31 23.66
C ILE A 25 1.43 4.37 23.86
N PHE A 26 0.51 4.50 22.90
CA PHE A 26 -0.73 5.26 23.12
C PHE A 26 -1.62 4.50 24.11
N ARG A 27 -1.86 5.10 25.28
CA ARG A 27 -2.73 4.54 26.33
C ARG A 27 -4.20 4.59 25.89
N HIS A 28 -4.86 3.43 25.99
CA HIS A 28 -6.28 3.21 25.79
C HIS A 28 -7.18 4.02 26.72
N GLN A 29 -8.26 4.59 26.17
CA GLN A 29 -9.60 4.52 26.75
C GLN A 29 -10.69 4.70 25.66
N LYS A 30 -11.61 3.73 25.64
CA LYS A 30 -12.99 3.67 25.12
C LYS A 30 -13.43 4.72 24.07
N ARG A 31 -13.86 4.19 22.91
CA ARG A 31 -14.32 4.86 21.68
C ARG A 31 -13.20 5.65 21.00
N PHE A 32 -12.66 5.07 19.93
CA PHE A 32 -11.98 5.83 18.89
C PHE A 32 -12.99 6.85 18.33
N HIS A 33 -13.04 8.02 18.96
CA HIS A 33 -13.45 9.22 18.25
C HIS A 33 -12.31 9.47 17.28
N PHE A 34 -12.48 8.98 16.05
CA PHE A 34 -11.66 9.44 14.95
C PHE A 34 -11.69 10.96 14.99
N TYR A 35 -10.52 11.58 14.97
CA TYR A 35 -10.41 13.02 14.83
C TYR A 35 -11.33 13.45 13.70
N PRO A 36 -12.18 14.48 13.88
CA PRO A 36 -13.00 14.99 12.79
C PRO A 36 -12.04 15.28 11.64
N TYR A 37 -12.36 14.78 10.44
CA TYR A 37 -11.65 15.07 9.18
C TYR A 37 -11.30 16.55 9.18
N ARG A 38 -10.05 16.85 9.51
CA ARG A 38 -9.63 18.22 9.75
C ARG A 38 -9.46 18.82 8.38
N MET A 39 -10.45 19.60 7.95
CA MET A 39 -10.31 20.46 6.78
C MET A 39 -8.99 21.24 6.90
N ALA A 40 -8.13 21.08 5.89
CA ALA A 40 -6.97 21.92 5.60
C ALA A 40 -5.95 22.12 6.73
N SER A 41 -5.37 21.05 7.30
CA SER A 41 -3.98 21.14 7.74
C SER A 41 -3.08 20.56 6.66
N LYS A 42 -2.33 21.42 5.95
CA LYS A 42 -1.28 20.98 5.01
C LYS A 42 -0.47 19.84 5.63
N PHE A 43 -0.27 18.76 4.87
CA PHE A 43 0.54 17.63 5.32
C PHE A 43 1.88 18.13 5.86
N GLN A 44 2.15 17.80 7.12
CA GLN A 44 3.45 18.02 7.72
C GLN A 44 4.27 16.76 7.54
N PHE A 45 5.50 16.93 7.10
CA PHE A 45 6.43 15.82 6.92
C PHE A 45 7.79 16.16 7.52
N THR A 46 8.43 15.15 8.08
CA THR A 46 9.79 15.22 8.62
C THR A 46 10.61 14.08 8.07
N THR A 47 11.85 14.35 7.66
CA THR A 47 12.77 13.29 7.26
C THR A 47 13.08 12.42 8.46
N LEU A 48 12.89 11.11 8.31
CA LEU A 48 13.31 10.15 9.31
C LEU A 48 14.84 10.05 9.33
N PRO A 49 15.49 10.12 10.50
CA PRO A 49 16.90 9.81 10.61
C PRO A 49 17.17 8.41 10.05
N LYS A 50 18.24 8.29 9.26
CA LYS A 50 18.72 6.99 8.78
C LYS A 50 19.42 6.26 9.92
N ASP A 51 19.19 4.96 10.03
CA ASP A 51 19.92 4.08 10.94
C ASP A 51 20.83 3.15 10.14
N GLU A 52 22.15 3.35 10.28
CA GLU A 52 23.16 2.54 9.61
C GLU A 52 23.07 1.06 10.01
N LYS A 53 22.65 0.76 11.25
CA LYS A 53 22.47 -0.63 11.72
C LYS A 53 21.36 -1.36 10.97
N LEU A 54 20.43 -0.58 10.41
CA LEU A 54 19.34 -1.05 9.58
C LEU A 54 19.66 -0.97 8.07
N ALA A 55 20.90 -0.62 7.69
CA ALA A 55 21.33 -0.49 6.29
C ALA A 55 20.42 0.44 5.46
N GLU A 56 20.05 1.58 6.03
CA GLU A 56 19.21 2.58 5.39
C GLU A 56 20.03 3.58 4.58
N SER A 57 19.61 3.80 3.34
CA SER A 57 20.43 4.44 2.29
C SER A 57 19.73 5.63 1.61
N PHE A 58 18.41 5.73 1.71
CA PHE A 58 17.62 6.79 1.07
C PHE A 58 16.67 7.45 2.06
N ASP A 59 16.21 8.66 1.71
CA ASP A 59 15.34 9.43 2.59
C ASP A 59 13.92 8.88 2.61
N VAL A 60 13.38 8.74 3.82
CA VAL A 60 11.99 8.37 4.09
C VAL A 60 11.38 9.47 4.95
N PHE A 61 10.15 9.85 4.69
CA PHE A 61 9.51 11.01 5.31
C PHE A 61 8.32 10.56 6.15
N LEU A 62 8.32 10.87 7.44
CA LEU A 62 7.15 10.67 8.28
C LEU A 62 6.12 11.75 7.95
N CYS A 63 4.94 11.35 7.49
CA CYS A 63 3.81 12.20 7.11
C CYS A 63 2.52 11.56 7.63
N ASN A 64 1.75 12.28 8.44
CA ASN A 64 0.49 11.80 9.03
C ASN A 64 0.58 10.42 9.72
N GLY A 65 1.72 10.13 10.38
CA GLY A 65 1.95 8.84 11.03
C GLY A 65 2.44 7.71 10.09
N PHE A 66 2.64 7.99 8.80
CA PHE A 66 3.15 7.05 7.80
C PHE A 66 4.48 7.48 7.21
N ASN A 67 5.32 6.51 6.89
CA ASN A 67 6.64 6.70 6.33
C ASN A 67 6.57 6.66 4.80
N LEU A 68 6.57 7.80 4.14
CA LEU A 68 6.36 7.92 2.70
C LEU A 68 7.67 8.16 1.92
N PRO A 69 7.78 7.69 0.67
CA PRO A 69 8.90 8.04 -0.20
C PRO A 69 8.83 9.50 -0.65
N SER A 70 9.95 10.06 -1.11
CA SER A 70 10.04 11.45 -1.58
C SER A 70 9.01 11.81 -2.65
N PHE A 71 8.79 10.94 -3.63
CA PHE A 71 7.81 11.18 -4.70
C PHE A 71 6.37 11.28 -4.18
N ALA A 72 6.02 10.50 -3.15
CA ALA A 72 4.70 10.59 -2.53
C ALA A 72 4.55 11.91 -1.76
N ILE A 73 5.62 12.40 -1.12
CA ILE A 73 5.61 13.73 -0.50
C ILE A 73 5.44 14.84 -1.55
N SER A 74 6.10 14.74 -2.71
CA SER A 74 5.89 15.68 -3.82
C SER A 74 4.43 15.67 -4.28
N PHE A 75 3.85 14.49 -4.51
CA PHE A 75 2.42 14.37 -4.84
C PHE A 75 1.52 15.03 -3.78
N LEU A 76 1.77 14.77 -2.49
CA LEU A 76 0.98 15.36 -1.41
C LEU A 76 1.09 16.89 -1.30
N LYS A 77 2.17 17.49 -1.83
CA LYS A 77 2.37 18.94 -1.85
C LYS A 77 1.80 19.61 -3.10
N GLU A 78 1.95 18.96 -4.23
CA GLU A 78 1.80 19.59 -5.56
C GLU A 78 0.46 19.26 -6.19
N GLU A 79 -0.06 18.04 -5.97
CA GLU A 79 -1.21 17.51 -6.70
C GLU A 79 -2.40 17.19 -5.78
N TYR A 80 -2.18 16.92 -4.48
CA TYR A 80 -3.25 16.46 -3.57
C TYR A 80 -4.46 17.38 -3.50
N ASP A 81 -4.24 18.69 -3.31
CA ASP A 81 -5.33 19.67 -3.14
C ASP A 81 -6.09 19.94 -4.45
N THR A 82 -5.48 19.66 -5.60
CA THR A 82 -6.03 19.92 -6.94
C THR A 82 -6.40 18.63 -7.68
N TYR A 83 -6.27 17.48 -7.02
CA TYR A 83 -6.55 16.17 -7.61
C TYR A 83 -8.04 16.07 -7.94
N GLN A 84 -8.32 15.69 -9.19
CA GLN A 84 -9.68 15.50 -9.70
C GLN A 84 -9.92 14.02 -10.01
N ALA A 85 -10.58 13.36 -9.07
CA ALA A 85 -11.15 12.03 -9.27
C ALA A 85 -12.41 12.12 -10.15
N ARG A 86 -12.78 11.01 -10.78
CA ARG A 86 -14.04 10.84 -11.51
C ARG A 86 -14.87 9.80 -10.77
N GLU A 87 -16.19 9.93 -10.79
CA GLU A 87 -17.09 9.04 -10.06
C GLU A 87 -16.95 7.58 -10.50
N ASP A 88 -16.54 7.35 -11.75
CA ASP A 88 -16.33 6.03 -12.34
C ASP A 88 -14.89 5.52 -12.27
N ASP A 89 -13.96 6.26 -11.63
CA ASP A 89 -12.60 5.78 -11.41
C ASP A 89 -12.58 4.53 -10.50
N ILE A 90 -11.65 3.62 -10.82
CA ILE A 90 -11.40 2.39 -10.07
C ILE A 90 -9.95 2.38 -9.60
N TYR A 91 -9.77 2.32 -8.28
CA TYR A 91 -8.46 2.32 -7.63
C TYR A 91 -8.10 0.92 -7.13
N VAL A 92 -6.95 0.40 -7.54
CA VAL A 92 -6.31 -0.73 -6.88
C VAL A 92 -5.31 -0.20 -5.86
N ILE A 93 -5.58 -0.47 -4.59
CA ILE A 93 -4.80 0.06 -3.47
C ILE A 93 -4.22 -1.10 -2.66
N SER A 94 -3.00 -0.92 -2.17
CA SER A 94 -2.35 -1.91 -1.32
C SER A 94 -1.15 -1.33 -0.62
N TYR A 95 -0.73 -1.94 0.49
CA TYR A 95 0.65 -1.78 0.92
C TYR A 95 1.59 -2.50 -0.07
N PRO A 96 2.82 -2.00 -0.34
CA PRO A 96 3.73 -2.66 -1.27
C PRO A 96 3.93 -4.15 -0.99
N LYS A 97 4.01 -4.95 -2.05
CA LYS A 97 4.36 -6.40 -2.01
C LYS A 97 3.29 -7.32 -1.39
N THR A 98 2.05 -6.87 -1.36
CA THR A 98 0.88 -7.67 -0.95
C THR A 98 0.14 -8.35 -2.12
N GLY A 99 0.57 -8.16 -3.37
CA GLY A 99 -0.07 -8.79 -4.54
C GLY A 99 -0.69 -7.82 -5.55
N THR A 100 -0.34 -6.54 -5.47
CA THR A 100 -0.87 -5.45 -6.31
C THR A 100 -0.89 -5.81 -7.80
N THR A 101 0.23 -6.26 -8.37
CA THR A 101 0.32 -6.62 -9.80
C THR A 101 -0.68 -7.69 -10.22
N TRP A 102 -0.89 -8.69 -9.36
CA TRP A 102 -1.84 -9.77 -9.63
C TRP A 102 -3.27 -9.24 -9.64
N LEU A 103 -3.62 -8.41 -8.64
CA LEU A 103 -4.93 -7.79 -8.57
C LEU A 103 -5.18 -6.81 -9.73
N GLN A 104 -4.20 -6.00 -10.11
CA GLN A 104 -4.32 -5.07 -11.23
C GLN A 104 -4.62 -5.83 -12.53
N GLU A 105 -3.96 -6.97 -12.77
CA GLU A 105 -4.22 -7.77 -13.98
C GLU A 105 -5.62 -8.39 -13.98
N ILE A 106 -6.07 -8.91 -12.83
CA ILE A 106 -7.43 -9.42 -12.67
C ILE A 106 -8.47 -8.32 -12.94
N VAL A 107 -8.30 -7.16 -12.29
CA VAL A 107 -9.21 -6.01 -12.45
C VAL A 107 -9.19 -5.51 -13.90
N TYR A 108 -8.03 -5.46 -14.54
CA TYR A 108 -7.91 -5.08 -15.94
C TYR A 108 -8.77 -5.97 -16.83
N LEU A 109 -8.57 -7.29 -16.78
CA LEU A 109 -9.29 -8.23 -17.64
C LEU A 109 -10.80 -8.19 -17.37
N ILE A 110 -11.20 -8.13 -16.11
CA ILE A 110 -12.62 -8.00 -15.75
C ILE A 110 -13.19 -6.68 -16.26
N HIS A 111 -12.44 -5.58 -16.25
CA HIS A 111 -12.93 -4.31 -16.77
C HIS A 111 -12.95 -4.26 -18.30
N SER A 112 -11.92 -4.79 -18.96
CA SER A 112 -11.69 -4.68 -20.41
C SER A 112 -12.42 -5.74 -21.25
N ASN A 113 -13.44 -6.41 -20.71
CA ASN A 113 -14.11 -7.53 -21.38
C ASN A 113 -13.17 -8.67 -21.81
N ILE A 114 -12.17 -8.98 -20.96
CA ILE A 114 -11.14 -10.01 -21.18
C ILE A 114 -10.26 -9.69 -22.40
N ASP A 115 -9.88 -8.42 -22.59
CA ASP A 115 -8.92 -8.03 -23.61
C ASP A 115 -7.48 -8.47 -23.24
N ILE A 116 -7.20 -9.75 -23.48
CA ILE A 116 -5.88 -10.37 -23.28
C ILE A 116 -4.83 -9.74 -24.20
N ASN A 117 -5.22 -9.35 -25.41
CA ASN A 117 -4.29 -8.79 -26.38
C ASN A 117 -3.69 -7.48 -25.85
N SER A 118 -4.54 -6.55 -25.39
CA SER A 118 -4.06 -5.33 -24.75
C SER A 118 -3.31 -5.60 -23.45
N ALA A 119 -3.72 -6.59 -22.65
CA ALA A 119 -3.00 -6.96 -21.43
C ALA A 119 -1.53 -7.40 -21.71
N LEU A 120 -1.31 -8.09 -22.84
CA LEU A 120 0.00 -8.58 -23.26
C LEU A 120 0.86 -7.55 -24.00
N ASN A 121 0.26 -6.47 -24.52
CA ASN A 121 0.97 -5.47 -25.34
C ASN A 121 1.06 -4.08 -24.71
N ILE A 122 0.22 -3.75 -23.73
CA ILE A 122 0.22 -2.45 -23.05
C ILE A 122 0.78 -2.64 -21.63
N ASP A 123 1.81 -1.85 -21.30
CA ASP A 123 2.45 -1.87 -19.99
C ASP A 123 1.46 -1.59 -18.86
N LEU A 124 1.63 -2.30 -17.75
CA LEU A 124 0.76 -2.19 -16.58
C LEU A 124 0.73 -0.77 -16.01
N ASN A 125 1.83 -0.02 -16.09
CA ASN A 125 1.87 1.38 -15.63
C ASN A 125 1.08 2.34 -16.55
N GLN A 126 0.84 1.97 -17.81
CA GLN A 126 -0.05 2.72 -18.71
C GLN A 126 -1.51 2.35 -18.46
N ARG A 127 -1.79 1.06 -18.20
CA ARG A 127 -3.13 0.57 -17.84
C ARG A 127 -3.57 1.00 -16.44
N PHE A 128 -2.62 1.14 -15.53
CA PHE A 128 -2.81 1.57 -14.14
C PHE A 128 -1.73 2.60 -13.76
N PRO A 129 -1.90 3.87 -14.14
CA PRO A 129 -1.01 4.93 -13.68
C PRO A 129 -0.90 4.94 -12.15
N TYR A 130 0.33 5.00 -11.67
CA TYR A 130 0.64 4.99 -10.24
C TYR A 130 0.64 6.43 -9.73
N ILE A 131 -0.49 6.89 -9.19
CA ILE A 131 -0.78 8.32 -9.08
C ILE A 131 0.34 9.09 -8.38
N GLU A 132 0.86 8.64 -7.24
CA GLU A 132 1.86 9.42 -6.51
C GLU A 132 3.30 9.27 -7.04
N HIS A 133 3.55 8.44 -8.04
CA HIS A 133 4.92 8.15 -8.49
C HIS A 133 5.47 9.24 -9.41
N SER A 134 6.74 9.60 -9.24
CA SER A 134 7.39 10.68 -10.01
C SER A 134 7.49 10.44 -11.52
N ARG A 135 7.30 9.19 -11.96
CA ARG A 135 7.25 8.81 -13.40
C ARG A 135 5.86 8.93 -14.00
N THR A 136 4.84 9.19 -13.19
CA THR A 136 3.46 9.36 -13.66
C THR A 136 3.27 10.80 -14.10
N ASN A 137 3.00 11.00 -15.39
CA ASN A 137 2.63 12.30 -15.91
C ASN A 137 1.14 12.54 -15.67
N PHE A 138 0.81 13.45 -14.74
CA PHE A 138 -0.58 13.74 -14.39
C PHE A 138 -1.41 14.31 -15.54
N ASN A 139 -0.80 15.00 -16.50
CA ASN A 139 -1.54 15.48 -17.66
C ASN A 139 -2.04 14.30 -18.51
N ASP A 140 -1.25 13.25 -18.64
CA ASP A 140 -1.66 12.04 -19.36
C ASP A 140 -2.80 11.36 -18.60
N VAL A 141 -2.71 11.26 -17.27
CA VAL A 141 -3.78 10.70 -16.41
C VAL A 141 -5.08 11.51 -16.49
N LYS A 142 -4.99 12.83 -16.63
CA LYS A 142 -6.16 13.73 -16.82
C LYS A 142 -6.81 13.53 -18.19
N ASN A 143 -6.03 13.19 -19.21
CA ASN A 143 -6.49 12.99 -20.59
C ASN A 143 -6.94 11.56 -20.91
N MET A 144 -6.75 10.59 -20.00
CA MET A 144 -7.27 9.23 -20.19
C MET A 144 -8.80 9.23 -20.29
N ASP A 145 -9.34 8.35 -21.12
CA ASP A 145 -10.76 8.07 -21.17
C ASP A 145 -11.26 7.47 -19.84
N SER A 146 -12.54 7.71 -19.55
CA SER A 146 -13.23 7.11 -18.42
C SER A 146 -13.82 5.74 -18.80
N PRO A 147 -13.92 4.78 -17.86
CA PRO A 147 -13.41 4.86 -16.49
C PRO A 147 -11.90 4.63 -16.41
N ARG A 148 -11.21 5.34 -15.51
CA ARG A 148 -9.77 5.15 -15.32
C ARG A 148 -9.49 4.04 -14.32
N LEU A 149 -8.55 3.17 -14.67
CA LEU A 149 -7.96 2.22 -13.73
C LEU A 149 -6.68 2.85 -13.15
N LEU A 150 -6.61 3.00 -11.83
CA LEU A 150 -5.54 3.74 -11.15
C LEU A 150 -4.95 2.91 -10.02
N LYS A 151 -3.67 3.14 -9.72
CA LYS A 151 -2.98 2.48 -8.60
C LYS A 151 -2.49 3.52 -7.62
N THR A 152 -2.52 3.18 -6.33
CA THR A 152 -1.78 3.90 -5.29
C THR A 152 -1.32 2.96 -4.17
N HIS A 153 -0.27 3.34 -3.44
CA HIS A 153 0.16 2.73 -2.20
C HIS A 153 -0.09 3.65 -0.99
N LEU A 154 -0.73 4.81 -1.18
CA LEU A 154 -1.04 5.71 -0.09
C LEU A 154 -1.97 5.04 0.95
N PRO A 155 -1.75 5.31 2.25
CA PRO A 155 -2.71 4.97 3.29
C PRO A 155 -4.01 5.74 3.07
N TYR A 156 -5.13 5.21 3.58
CA TYR A 156 -6.47 5.78 3.38
C TYR A 156 -6.54 7.25 3.81
N SER A 157 -5.91 7.59 4.95
CA SER A 157 -5.88 8.95 5.49
C SER A 157 -5.03 9.93 4.67
N CYS A 158 -4.25 9.45 3.71
CA CYS A 158 -3.49 10.27 2.76
C CYS A 158 -4.06 10.23 1.33
N LEU A 159 -5.22 9.59 1.10
CA LEU A 159 -5.87 9.64 -0.20
C LEU A 159 -6.42 11.04 -0.49
N PRO A 160 -6.34 11.52 -1.75
CA PRO A 160 -7.01 12.75 -2.16
C PRO A 160 -8.48 12.75 -1.74
N GLN A 161 -8.92 13.85 -1.12
CA GLN A 161 -10.25 13.95 -0.55
C GLN A 161 -11.35 13.75 -1.60
N ASP A 162 -11.11 14.14 -2.85
CA ASP A 162 -12.04 13.99 -3.96
C ASP A 162 -12.36 12.51 -4.27
N ILE A 163 -11.40 11.58 -4.08
CA ILE A 163 -11.62 10.12 -4.22
C ILE A 163 -12.65 9.65 -3.18
N ILE A 164 -12.52 10.14 -1.94
CA ILE A 164 -13.38 9.75 -0.82
C ILE A 164 -14.78 10.37 -0.98
N GLN A 165 -14.85 11.66 -1.33
CA GLN A 165 -16.11 12.38 -1.50
C GLN A 165 -16.95 11.84 -2.65
N LYS A 166 -16.31 11.49 -3.78
CA LYS A 166 -16.99 10.90 -4.94
C LYS A 166 -17.28 9.40 -4.80
N GLN A 167 -16.86 8.79 -3.69
CA GLN A 167 -17.09 7.36 -3.42
C GLN A 167 -16.58 6.48 -4.59
N CYS A 168 -15.42 6.83 -5.17
CA CYS A 168 -14.81 6.04 -6.23
C CYS A 168 -14.60 4.59 -5.77
N LYS A 169 -14.64 3.64 -6.70
CA LYS A 169 -14.45 2.22 -6.36
C LYS A 169 -13.00 1.99 -5.94
N ILE A 170 -12.81 1.38 -4.77
CA ILE A 170 -11.50 1.01 -4.23
C ILE A 170 -11.46 -0.50 -4.03
N ILE A 171 -10.47 -1.16 -4.61
CA ILE A 171 -10.19 -2.57 -4.37
C ILE A 171 -8.86 -2.64 -3.63
N TYR A 172 -8.94 -2.97 -2.34
CA TYR A 172 -7.78 -3.08 -1.46
C TYR A 172 -7.34 -4.54 -1.32
N ILE A 173 -6.05 -4.81 -1.51
CA ILE A 173 -5.46 -6.14 -1.23
C ILE A 173 -4.42 -6.06 -0.12
N THR A 174 -4.57 -6.96 0.86
CA THR A 174 -3.57 -7.23 1.90
C THR A 174 -2.95 -8.62 1.75
N ARG A 175 -1.98 -8.93 2.60
CA ARG A 175 -1.29 -10.22 2.64
C ARG A 175 -0.74 -10.47 4.04
N ASN A 176 -0.48 -11.72 4.41
CA ASN A 176 0.10 -12.00 5.73
C ASN A 176 1.45 -11.27 5.95
N PRO A 177 1.69 -10.69 7.14
CA PRO A 177 2.87 -9.84 7.41
C PRO A 177 4.20 -10.58 7.26
N ARG A 178 4.22 -11.90 7.47
CA ARG A 178 5.44 -12.71 7.39
C ARG A 178 5.95 -12.79 5.94
N ASP A 179 5.08 -13.13 5.01
CA ASP A 179 5.44 -13.15 3.57
C ASP A 179 5.66 -11.74 3.01
N VAL A 180 4.95 -10.73 3.51
CA VAL A 180 5.19 -9.33 3.10
C VAL A 180 6.62 -8.91 3.48
N ALA A 181 7.07 -9.19 4.70
CA ALA A 181 8.44 -8.86 5.14
C ALA A 181 9.50 -9.49 4.22
N VAL A 182 9.35 -10.78 3.88
CA VAL A 182 10.26 -11.46 2.93
C VAL A 182 10.18 -10.83 1.54
N SER A 183 8.96 -10.62 1.02
CA SER A 183 8.81 -10.09 -0.34
C SER A 183 9.31 -8.66 -0.46
N TYR A 184 9.23 -7.86 0.60
CA TYR A 184 9.74 -6.50 0.62
C TYR A 184 11.26 -6.49 0.76
N TYR A 185 11.85 -7.35 1.59
CA TYR A 185 13.30 -7.51 1.66
C TYR A 185 13.92 -7.72 0.26
N HIS A 186 13.40 -8.71 -0.48
CA HIS A 186 13.85 -8.98 -1.85
C HIS A 186 13.63 -7.82 -2.81
N PHE A 187 12.49 -7.12 -2.65
CA PHE A 187 12.20 -5.95 -3.46
C PHE A 187 13.17 -4.80 -3.20
N ALA A 188 13.54 -4.56 -1.94
CA ALA A 188 14.55 -3.58 -1.57
C ALA A 188 15.94 -3.98 -2.09
N CYS A 189 16.35 -5.24 -2.00
CA CYS A 189 17.62 -5.67 -2.60
C CYS A 189 17.67 -5.45 -4.12
N MET A 190 16.52 -5.54 -4.79
CA MET A 190 16.38 -5.43 -6.23
C MET A 190 16.33 -3.98 -6.74
N LEU A 191 15.74 -3.04 -5.99
CA LEU A 191 15.59 -1.65 -6.44
C LEU A 191 16.88 -0.84 -6.29
N LYS A 192 17.38 -0.30 -7.40
CA LYS A 192 18.59 0.54 -7.39
C LYS A 192 18.38 1.86 -6.66
N GLU A 193 17.16 2.37 -6.57
CA GLU A 193 16.85 3.56 -5.78
C GLU A 193 17.00 3.31 -4.29
N THR A 194 16.71 2.08 -3.84
CA THR A 194 16.84 1.73 -2.44
C THR A 194 18.25 1.25 -2.07
N GLN A 195 19.07 0.81 -3.03
CA GLN A 195 20.45 0.34 -2.81
C GLN A 195 20.64 -0.56 -1.57
N TYR A 196 19.61 -1.33 -1.20
CA TYR A 196 19.62 -2.03 0.07
C TYR A 196 20.55 -3.24 -0.04
N LYS A 197 21.59 -3.27 0.81
CA LYS A 197 22.62 -4.32 0.84
C LYS A 197 22.72 -5.04 2.20
N GLY A 198 21.75 -4.78 3.10
CA GLY A 198 21.70 -5.43 4.41
C GLY A 198 21.12 -6.84 4.36
N THR A 199 21.16 -7.54 5.49
CA THR A 199 20.60 -8.89 5.61
C THR A 199 19.07 -8.89 5.77
N PHE A 200 18.47 -10.07 5.71
CA PHE A 200 17.04 -10.23 6.02
C PHE A 200 16.74 -9.86 7.47
N GLU A 201 17.61 -10.19 8.42
CA GLU A 201 17.44 -9.86 9.84
C GLU A 201 17.40 -8.35 10.08
N GLN A 202 18.31 -7.60 9.42
CA GLN A 202 18.29 -6.14 9.46
C GLN A 202 17.00 -5.59 8.84
N PHE A 203 16.54 -6.17 7.72
CA PHE A 203 15.30 -5.75 7.09
C PHE A 203 14.07 -6.08 7.94
N PHE A 204 14.07 -7.23 8.61
CA PHE A 204 13.03 -7.60 9.54
C PHE A 204 12.96 -6.62 10.72
N GLN A 205 14.11 -6.20 11.27
CA GLN A 205 14.14 -5.15 12.29
C GLN A 205 13.53 -3.84 11.76
N ARG A 206 13.82 -3.44 10.52
CA ARG A 206 13.15 -2.30 9.87
C ARG A 206 11.63 -2.48 9.85
N PHE A 207 11.15 -3.63 9.38
CA PHE A 207 9.73 -3.93 9.28
C PHE A 207 9.04 -3.92 10.66
N LEU A 208 9.68 -4.49 11.67
CA LEU A 208 9.19 -4.50 13.05
C LEU A 208 9.15 -3.09 13.66
N LEU A 209 10.05 -2.19 13.25
CA LEU A 209 10.11 -0.79 13.65
C LEU A 209 9.30 0.15 12.74
N ASP A 210 8.50 -0.39 11.81
CA ASP A 210 7.71 0.36 10.83
C ASP A 210 8.54 1.31 9.94
N ARG A 211 9.81 0.98 9.68
CA ARG A 211 10.74 1.81 8.91
C ARG A 211 10.55 1.83 7.38
N PRO A 212 10.10 0.75 6.71
CA PRO A 212 9.95 0.75 5.25
C PRO A 212 8.98 1.83 4.75
N THR A 213 9.05 2.16 3.47
CA THR A 213 8.08 3.09 2.87
C THR A 213 6.66 2.51 2.93
N TYR A 214 5.67 3.40 3.03
CA TYR A 214 4.26 3.17 3.33
C TYR A 214 3.93 2.55 4.70
N SER A 215 4.92 2.35 5.57
CA SER A 215 4.70 1.81 6.93
C SER A 215 4.08 2.86 7.87
N PRO A 216 3.39 2.48 8.97
CA PRO A 216 3.21 1.12 9.51
C PRO A 216 2.31 0.20 8.69
N PHE A 217 2.79 -0.99 8.34
CA PHE A 217 2.05 -1.98 7.54
C PHE A 217 0.69 -2.35 8.14
N LEU A 218 0.66 -2.66 9.44
CA LEU A 218 -0.56 -3.10 10.11
C LEU A 218 -1.59 -1.97 10.22
N LEU A 219 -1.13 -0.73 10.46
CA LEU A 219 -2.02 0.44 10.50
C LEU A 219 -2.56 0.75 9.10
N HIS A 220 -1.72 0.64 8.07
CA HIS A 220 -2.14 0.78 6.68
C HIS A 220 -3.30 -0.16 6.35
N ASN A 221 -3.18 -1.44 6.71
CA ASN A 221 -4.28 -2.40 6.53
C ASN A 221 -5.51 -2.07 7.37
N LEU A 222 -5.33 -1.63 8.62
CA LEU A 222 -6.43 -1.28 9.51
C LEU A 222 -7.25 -0.09 8.99
N GLU A 223 -6.62 0.91 8.37
CA GLU A 223 -7.35 2.05 7.81
C GLU A 223 -8.36 1.59 6.77
N PHE A 224 -7.97 0.73 5.82
CA PHE A 224 -8.89 0.17 4.83
C PHE A 224 -9.84 -0.88 5.41
N TRP A 225 -9.39 -1.69 6.37
CA TRP A 225 -10.23 -2.68 7.05
C TRP A 225 -11.39 -2.03 7.80
N ASN A 226 -11.19 -0.85 8.37
CA ASN A 226 -12.24 -0.11 9.07
C ASN A 226 -13.33 0.39 8.12
N GLN A 227 -13.00 0.60 6.83
CA GLN A 227 -13.94 1.04 5.79
C GLN A 227 -14.48 -0.13 4.94
N ARG A 228 -14.15 -1.38 5.27
CA ARG A 228 -14.47 -2.56 4.45
C ARG A 228 -15.96 -2.80 4.20
N ASN A 229 -16.84 -2.15 4.97
CA ASN A 229 -18.29 -2.29 4.85
C ASN A 229 -18.89 -1.20 3.95
N ASP A 230 -18.08 -0.24 3.50
CA ASP A 230 -18.50 0.78 2.55
C ASP A 230 -18.73 0.14 1.18
N LYS A 231 -19.82 0.53 0.51
CA LYS A 231 -20.25 -0.11 -0.75
C LYS A 231 -19.25 0.06 -1.89
N ASN A 232 -18.41 1.09 -1.83
CA ASN A 232 -17.37 1.39 -2.82
C ASN A 232 -16.00 0.85 -2.41
N ILE A 233 -15.89 0.00 -1.38
CA ILE A 233 -14.62 -0.59 -0.95
C ILE A 233 -14.72 -2.11 -0.92
N LEU A 234 -13.87 -2.78 -1.72
CA LEU A 234 -13.69 -4.22 -1.70
C LEU A 234 -12.36 -4.57 -1.04
N PHE A 235 -12.40 -5.15 0.16
CA PHE A 235 -11.22 -5.65 0.87
C PHE A 235 -10.97 -7.13 0.54
N LEU A 236 -9.74 -7.45 0.12
CA LEU A 236 -9.28 -8.78 -0.27
C LEU A 236 -7.98 -9.13 0.46
N SER A 237 -7.71 -10.43 0.60
CA SER A 237 -6.39 -10.93 0.97
C SER A 237 -5.78 -11.73 -0.18
N TYR A 238 -4.45 -11.69 -0.29
CA TYR A 238 -3.69 -12.50 -1.23
C TYR A 238 -3.94 -14.00 -1.00
N GLU A 239 -4.06 -14.40 0.26
CA GLU A 239 -4.30 -15.79 0.64
C GLU A 239 -5.67 -16.28 0.20
N ASP A 240 -6.73 -15.48 0.34
CA ASP A 240 -8.07 -15.86 -0.13
C ASP A 240 -8.09 -16.04 -1.66
N LEU A 241 -7.38 -15.16 -2.40
CA LEU A 241 -7.20 -15.30 -3.85
C LEU A 241 -6.45 -16.60 -4.22
N LYS A 242 -5.52 -17.06 -3.37
CA LYS A 242 -4.79 -18.31 -3.58
C LYS A 242 -5.63 -19.54 -3.23
N ILE A 243 -6.46 -19.45 -2.19
CA ILE A 243 -7.34 -20.54 -1.74
C ILE A 243 -8.48 -20.76 -2.73
N ASP A 244 -9.19 -19.70 -3.10
CA ASP A 244 -10.31 -19.76 -4.03
C ASP A 244 -10.26 -18.58 -5.01
N LEU A 245 -9.50 -18.76 -6.09
CA LEU A 245 -9.41 -17.76 -7.14
C LEU A 245 -10.77 -17.54 -7.81
N VAL A 246 -11.54 -18.59 -8.11
CA VAL A 246 -12.79 -18.47 -8.88
C VAL A 246 -13.86 -17.72 -8.09
N GLY A 247 -14.02 -18.01 -6.79
CA GLY A 247 -14.92 -17.27 -5.92
C GLY A 247 -14.55 -15.80 -5.81
N ASN A 248 -13.26 -15.49 -5.67
CA ASN A 248 -12.78 -14.12 -5.63
C ASN A 248 -12.91 -13.38 -6.97
N LEU A 249 -12.74 -14.05 -8.12
CA LEU A 249 -13.00 -13.46 -9.43
C LEU A 249 -14.46 -13.04 -9.58
N LYS A 250 -15.41 -13.88 -9.13
CA LYS A 250 -16.83 -13.55 -9.11
C LYS A 250 -17.12 -12.35 -8.20
N LYS A 251 -16.52 -12.32 -7.01
CA LYS A 251 -16.65 -11.21 -6.05
C LYS A 251 -16.14 -9.88 -6.64
N ILE A 252 -14.97 -9.91 -7.29
CA ILE A 252 -14.40 -8.73 -7.95
C ILE A 252 -15.28 -8.28 -9.12
N ALA A 253 -15.76 -9.22 -9.94
CA ALA A 253 -16.64 -8.91 -11.06
C ALA A 253 -17.96 -8.27 -10.62
N GLU A 254 -18.61 -8.84 -9.59
CA GLU A 254 -19.82 -8.28 -9.01
C GLU A 254 -19.60 -6.86 -8.50
N PHE A 255 -18.50 -6.62 -7.77
CA PHE A 255 -18.11 -5.28 -7.31
C PHE A 255 -17.87 -4.31 -8.47
N LEU A 256 -17.35 -4.79 -9.60
CA LEU A 256 -17.17 -4.04 -10.84
C LEU A 256 -18.45 -3.95 -11.70
N ASN A 257 -19.59 -4.41 -11.19
CA ASN A 257 -20.88 -4.46 -11.89
C ASN A 257 -20.85 -5.31 -13.18
N ARG A 258 -20.03 -6.36 -13.22
CA ARG A 258 -19.93 -7.31 -14.33
C ARG A 258 -20.31 -8.72 -13.86
N LYS A 259 -20.93 -9.49 -14.75
CA LYS A 259 -21.10 -10.94 -14.58
C LYS A 259 -20.12 -11.65 -15.50
N LEU A 260 -19.40 -12.64 -14.96
CA LEU A 260 -18.49 -13.48 -15.74
C LEU A 260 -19.15 -14.84 -15.99
N ASN A 261 -19.11 -15.31 -17.23
CA ASN A 261 -19.48 -16.67 -17.58
C ASN A 261 -18.33 -17.66 -17.25
N PRO A 262 -18.57 -18.99 -17.29
CA PRO A 262 -17.53 -19.99 -17.01
C PRO A 262 -16.30 -19.87 -17.90
N GLU A 263 -16.47 -19.53 -19.17
CA GLU A 263 -15.38 -19.40 -20.14
C GLU A 263 -14.47 -18.22 -19.81
N GLU A 264 -15.05 -17.06 -19.49
CA GLU A 264 -14.34 -15.86 -19.05
C GLU A 264 -13.60 -16.09 -17.74
N LEU A 265 -14.23 -16.77 -16.77
CA LEU A 265 -13.59 -17.15 -15.51
C LEU A 265 -12.35 -18.03 -15.74
N ASN A 266 -12.45 -19.02 -16.63
CA ASN A 266 -11.34 -19.88 -16.98
C ASN A 266 -10.22 -19.11 -17.71
N ALA A 267 -10.58 -18.22 -18.63
CA ALA A 267 -9.61 -17.39 -19.35
C ALA A 267 -8.82 -16.47 -18.41
N ILE A 268 -9.49 -15.78 -17.47
CA ILE A 268 -8.81 -14.95 -16.47
C ILE A 268 -7.93 -15.81 -15.57
N LYS A 269 -8.46 -16.95 -15.10
CA LYS A 269 -7.71 -17.87 -14.24
C LYS A 269 -6.41 -18.31 -14.93
N GLU A 270 -6.48 -18.80 -16.16
CA GLU A 270 -5.32 -19.25 -16.92
C GLU A 270 -4.32 -18.11 -17.13
N HIS A 271 -4.78 -16.93 -17.56
CA HIS A 271 -3.90 -15.78 -17.78
C HIS A 271 -3.20 -15.31 -16.49
N CYS A 272 -3.95 -15.23 -15.39
CA CYS A 272 -3.49 -14.73 -14.11
C CYS A 272 -2.79 -15.79 -13.24
N GLU A 273 -2.58 -17.01 -13.73
CA GLU A 273 -1.72 -17.98 -13.05
C GLU A 273 -0.28 -17.47 -12.99
N PHE A 274 0.38 -17.64 -11.83
CA PHE A 274 1.72 -17.11 -11.60
C PHE A 274 2.74 -17.51 -12.69
N LYS A 275 2.68 -18.77 -13.15
CA LYS A 275 3.55 -19.32 -14.20
C LYS A 275 3.40 -18.58 -15.54
N ASN A 276 2.21 -18.06 -15.83
CA ASN A 276 1.92 -17.35 -17.07
C ASN A 276 2.28 -15.87 -16.90
N MET A 277 1.76 -15.22 -15.85
CA MET A 277 2.11 -13.83 -15.53
C MET A 277 3.62 -13.59 -15.41
N SER A 278 4.39 -14.54 -14.86
CA SER A 278 5.85 -14.40 -14.72
C SER A 278 6.59 -14.28 -16.06
N LYS A 279 5.93 -14.63 -17.18
CA LYS A 279 6.47 -14.52 -18.54
C LYS A 279 6.03 -13.23 -19.24
N HIS A 280 4.99 -12.55 -18.73
CA HIS A 280 4.41 -11.37 -19.37
C HIS A 280 5.30 -10.15 -19.08
N LYS A 281 5.95 -9.62 -20.12
CA LYS A 281 6.84 -8.45 -20.01
C LYS A 281 6.11 -7.20 -19.53
N THR A 282 4.84 -7.02 -19.93
CA THR A 282 4.00 -5.85 -19.61
C THR A 282 3.63 -5.72 -18.13
N THR A 283 3.74 -6.80 -17.36
CA THR A 283 3.41 -6.82 -15.92
C THR A 283 4.64 -6.85 -15.02
N ALA A 284 5.82 -7.08 -15.62
CA ALA A 284 7.08 -6.93 -14.92
C ALA A 284 7.41 -5.43 -14.75
N LEU A 285 8.27 -5.11 -13.79
CA LEU A 285 8.89 -3.78 -13.79
C LEU A 285 9.72 -3.64 -15.06
N SER A 286 9.49 -2.55 -15.80
CA SER A 286 10.17 -2.26 -17.06
C SER A 286 11.68 -2.40 -16.88
N GLU A 287 12.34 -2.96 -17.90
CA GLU A 287 13.76 -3.32 -17.89
C GLU A 287 14.73 -2.14 -17.86
N ASP A 288 14.20 -0.93 -17.68
CA ASP A 288 15.00 0.27 -17.52
C ASP A 288 15.87 0.22 -16.26
N SER A 289 16.90 1.05 -16.30
CA SER A 289 18.02 1.24 -15.38
C SER A 289 17.74 1.26 -13.87
N ALA A 290 16.52 1.03 -13.38
CA ALA A 290 16.08 1.05 -11.98
C ALA A 290 16.16 -0.30 -11.23
N VAL A 291 16.28 -1.43 -11.93
CA VAL A 291 16.20 -2.77 -11.32
C VAL A 291 17.53 -3.53 -11.45
N ASP A 292 18.02 -4.13 -10.37
CA ASP A 292 19.12 -5.11 -10.39
C ASP A 292 18.57 -6.54 -10.34
N LYS A 293 18.43 -7.17 -11.52
CA LYS A 293 17.95 -8.54 -11.66
C LYS A 293 18.92 -9.59 -11.10
N LYS A 294 20.19 -9.24 -10.84
CA LYS A 294 21.15 -10.16 -10.20
C LYS A 294 20.88 -10.28 -8.69
N ALA A 295 20.26 -9.27 -8.08
CA ALA A 295 19.95 -9.27 -6.66
C ALA A 295 18.64 -10.03 -6.33
N SER A 296 17.60 -9.87 -7.15
CA SER A 296 16.35 -10.64 -7.03
C SER A 296 15.48 -10.51 -8.30
N SER A 297 14.40 -11.30 -8.40
CA SER A 297 13.41 -11.19 -9.47
C SER A 297 12.08 -10.58 -8.97
N PHE A 298 11.42 -9.79 -9.83
CA PHE A 298 10.11 -9.21 -9.51
C PHE A 298 9.02 -10.28 -9.29
N TYR A 299 8.96 -11.24 -10.22
CA TYR A 299 8.22 -12.50 -10.05
C TYR A 299 9.13 -13.53 -9.37
N ARG A 300 9.03 -13.62 -8.04
CA ARG A 300 9.94 -14.45 -7.24
C ARG A 300 9.44 -15.88 -7.02
N LYS A 301 8.33 -16.03 -6.30
CA LYS A 301 7.73 -17.36 -6.00
C LYS A 301 6.21 -17.42 -6.10
N GLY A 302 5.48 -16.32 -5.86
CA GLY A 302 4.01 -16.30 -5.98
C GLY A 302 3.27 -17.31 -5.09
N GLN A 303 3.87 -17.65 -3.95
CA GLN A 303 3.38 -18.66 -3.01
C GLN A 303 3.13 -18.05 -1.63
N VAL A 304 2.27 -18.70 -0.85
CA VAL A 304 2.10 -18.43 0.59
C VAL A 304 3.07 -19.33 1.37
N GLY A 305 3.66 -18.82 2.45
CA GLY A 305 4.48 -19.63 3.36
C GLY A 305 5.98 -19.58 3.10
N ASP A 306 6.47 -18.73 2.20
CA ASP A 306 7.92 -18.65 1.95
C ASP A 306 8.69 -18.04 3.14
N TRP A 307 7.99 -17.34 4.03
CA TRP A 307 8.52 -16.89 5.31
C TRP A 307 9.19 -17.99 6.14
N LYS A 308 8.78 -19.27 5.99
CA LYS A 308 9.40 -20.42 6.69
C LYS A 308 10.90 -20.58 6.37
N ASN A 309 11.35 -20.06 5.24
CA ASN A 309 12.76 -20.13 4.81
C ASN A 309 13.64 -18.99 5.35
N TYR A 310 13.05 -18.03 6.06
CA TYR A 310 13.73 -16.78 6.45
C TYR A 310 13.62 -16.48 7.95
N PHE A 311 12.52 -16.85 8.58
CA PHE A 311 12.25 -16.48 9.95
C PHE A 311 12.82 -17.50 10.94
N THR A 312 13.48 -16.99 11.99
CA THR A 312 13.71 -17.75 13.22
C THR A 312 12.48 -17.70 14.13
N GLU A 313 12.38 -18.62 15.09
CA GLU A 313 11.30 -18.63 16.09
C GLU A 313 11.22 -17.31 16.87
N GLU A 314 12.36 -16.71 17.19
CA GLU A 314 12.42 -15.42 17.89
C GLU A 314 11.82 -14.28 17.05
N MET A 315 12.12 -14.25 15.74
CA MET A 315 11.56 -13.25 14.83
C MET A 315 10.05 -13.43 14.69
N LEU A 316 9.57 -14.66 14.60
CA LEU A 316 8.13 -14.96 14.56
C LEU A 316 7.43 -14.46 15.81
N LYS A 317 7.96 -14.81 16.99
CA LYS A 317 7.41 -14.37 18.28
C LYS A 317 7.27 -12.85 18.35
N LYS A 318 8.32 -12.11 17.99
CA LYS A 318 8.30 -10.63 18.00
C LYS A 318 7.26 -10.05 17.04
N LEU A 319 7.13 -10.63 15.85
CA LEU A 319 6.15 -10.17 14.87
C LEU A 319 4.72 -10.50 15.31
N ASP A 320 4.49 -11.70 15.83
CA ASP A 320 3.19 -12.16 16.29
C ASP A 320 2.70 -11.33 17.48
N GLU A 321 3.57 -11.03 18.45
CA GLU A 321 3.27 -10.12 19.57
C GLU A 321 2.86 -8.73 19.07
N LYS A 322 3.55 -8.20 18.04
CA LYS A 322 3.20 -6.93 17.42
C LYS A 322 1.85 -7.00 16.71
N VAL A 323 1.61 -8.05 15.93
CA VAL A 323 0.35 -8.26 15.18
C VAL A 323 -0.82 -8.37 16.15
N GLU A 324 -0.71 -9.20 17.18
CA GLU A 324 -1.76 -9.36 18.20
C GLU A 324 -2.05 -8.02 18.88
N LYS A 325 -1.01 -7.30 19.32
CA LYS A 325 -1.16 -6.02 20.00
C LYS A 325 -1.87 -4.97 19.12
N VAL A 326 -1.47 -4.85 17.85
CA VAL A 326 -2.01 -3.82 16.94
C VAL A 326 -3.39 -4.17 16.43
N LEU A 327 -3.66 -5.44 16.11
CA LEU A 327 -4.94 -5.88 15.55
C LEU A 327 -5.99 -6.25 16.60
N LYS A 328 -5.64 -6.20 17.90
CA LYS A 328 -6.54 -6.54 18.99
C LYS A 328 -7.90 -5.83 18.86
N GLY A 329 -8.96 -6.62 18.76
CA GLY A 329 -10.34 -6.13 18.67
C GLY A 329 -10.76 -5.59 17.31
N SER A 330 -9.89 -5.60 16.29
CA SER A 330 -10.22 -5.14 14.93
C SER A 330 -11.04 -6.17 14.13
N GLY A 331 -10.89 -7.45 14.46
CA GLY A 331 -11.44 -8.56 13.68
C GLY A 331 -10.67 -8.89 12.40
N LEU A 332 -9.62 -8.14 12.05
CA LEU A 332 -8.73 -8.48 10.95
C LEU A 332 -7.84 -9.66 11.37
N GLN A 333 -7.84 -10.72 10.55
CA GLN A 333 -7.02 -11.91 10.74
C GLN A 333 -6.26 -12.20 9.45
N TYR A 334 -5.12 -12.87 9.56
CA TYR A 334 -4.34 -13.32 8.42
C TYR A 334 -4.26 -14.84 8.38
N THR A 335 -4.39 -15.39 7.19
CA THR A 335 -4.02 -16.77 6.89
C THR A 335 -2.52 -16.82 6.65
N TYR A 336 -1.80 -17.70 7.35
CA TYR A 336 -0.34 -17.80 7.22
C TYR A 336 0.12 -19.00 6.39
N GLU A 337 -0.78 -19.97 6.18
CA GLU A 337 -0.55 -21.26 5.52
C GLU A 337 -1.82 -21.67 4.78
N ILE A 338 -1.67 -22.33 3.62
CA ILE A 338 -2.77 -22.77 2.74
C ILE A 338 -2.57 -24.23 2.33
#